data_AF-A0A0C1J354-F1
#
_entry.id   AF-A0A0C1J354-F1
#
_cell.length_a   1.000
_cell.length_b   1.000
_cell.length_c   1.000
_cell.angle_alpha   90.00
_cell.angle_beta   90.00
_cell.angle_gamma   90.00
#
_symmetry.space_group_name_H-M   'P 1'
#
loop_
_entity.id
_entity.type
_entity.pdbx_description
1 polymer ?
#
loop_
_entity_poly.entity_id
_entity_poly.type
_entity_poly.pdbx_seq_one_letter_code
_entity_poly.pdbx_strand_id
1 'polypeptide(L)'
;MKHLIRTTALVTAMATAATAGSMVSEIDVTADLSAVENYPAAKVWTSLETDLETALAEKLVGQIAEAGAEDTAEIHVEIDSVALASNFEQALGVGEWVLKGDVDIDMADASKDMRYDLTVSADQLNAYYPEGTDPAAVTVDSDLFYNAVIDAFAGNVASKLQ
;
A
#
# COMPACT_ATOMS: atom_id res chain seq x y z
N MET A 1 -47.51 -13.84 -53.30
CA MET A 1 -47.00 -14.17 -51.95
C MET A 1 -45.47 -14.23 -52.02
N LYS A 2 -44.77 -13.24 -51.48
CA LYS A 2 -43.30 -13.26 -51.32
C LYS A 2 -43.00 -12.65 -49.96
N HIS A 3 -42.84 -13.49 -48.95
CA HIS A 3 -42.45 -13.08 -47.60
C HIS A 3 -40.93 -12.91 -47.58
N LEU A 4 -40.46 -11.68 -47.35
CA LEU A 4 -39.08 -11.38 -47.04
C LEU A 4 -38.91 -11.47 -45.52
N ILE A 5 -38.32 -12.56 -45.05
CA ILE A 5 -37.93 -12.73 -43.64
C ILE A 5 -36.69 -11.86 -43.41
N ARG A 6 -36.85 -10.78 -42.64
CA ARG A 6 -35.74 -9.98 -42.12
C ARG A 6 -35.23 -10.65 -40.86
N THR A 7 -34.10 -11.35 -40.98
CA THR A 7 -33.36 -11.89 -39.85
C THR A 7 -32.57 -10.76 -39.20
N THR A 8 -33.06 -10.24 -38.08
CA THR A 8 -32.31 -9.31 -37.24
C THR A 8 -31.31 -10.11 -36.41
N ALA A 9 -30.02 -10.01 -36.75
CA ALA A 9 -28.95 -10.58 -35.95
C ALA A 9 -28.83 -9.77 -34.65
N LEU A 10 -29.15 -10.41 -33.52
CA LEU A 10 -28.86 -9.88 -32.20
C LEU A 10 -27.35 -10.03 -31.96
N VAL A 11 -26.61 -8.92 -32.08
CA VAL A 11 -25.21 -8.87 -31.63
C VAL A 11 -25.26 -8.71 -30.12
N THR A 12 -25.17 -9.82 -29.40
CA THR A 12 -24.92 -9.81 -27.96
C THR A 12 -23.50 -9.32 -27.76
N ALA A 13 -23.34 -8.03 -27.47
CA ALA A 13 -22.08 -7.50 -26.98
C ALA A 13 -21.83 -8.14 -25.61
N MET A 14 -21.01 -9.18 -25.59
CA MET A 14 -20.39 -9.68 -24.37
C MET A 14 -19.51 -8.54 -23.85
N ALA A 15 -20.03 -7.74 -22.91
CA ALA A 15 -19.17 -6.95 -22.06
C ALA A 15 -18.34 -7.95 -21.26
N THR A 16 -17.09 -8.15 -21.68
CA THR A 16 -16.09 -8.74 -20.81
C THR A 16 -15.95 -7.79 -19.63
N ALA A 17 -16.63 -8.11 -18.52
CA ALA A 17 -16.27 -7.58 -17.23
C ALA A 17 -14.84 -8.06 -16.97
N ALA A 18 -13.87 -7.25 -17.40
CA ALA A 18 -12.55 -7.31 -16.81
C ALA A 18 -12.79 -7.15 -15.31
N THR A 19 -12.25 -8.05 -14.52
CA THR A 19 -12.16 -7.91 -13.07
C THR A 19 -11.19 -6.75 -12.81
N ALA A 20 -11.64 -5.51 -13.06
CA ALA A 20 -10.94 -4.34 -12.60
C ALA A 20 -11.04 -4.39 -11.08
N GLY A 21 -9.88 -4.40 -10.40
CA GLY A 21 -9.83 -4.26 -8.95
C GLY A 21 -10.61 -3.01 -8.51
N SER A 22 -10.97 -2.95 -7.23
CA SER A 22 -11.80 -1.86 -6.73
C SER A 22 -11.17 -0.51 -7.02
N MET A 23 -11.97 0.41 -7.58
CA MET A 23 -11.52 1.78 -7.81
C MET A 23 -11.41 2.50 -6.45
N VAL A 24 -10.39 3.32 -6.25
CA VAL A 24 -10.09 3.99 -4.98
C VAL A 24 -10.33 5.49 -5.13
N SER A 25 -11.19 6.07 -4.29
CA SER A 25 -11.51 7.50 -4.28
C SER A 25 -10.64 8.30 -3.32
N GLU A 26 -10.16 7.67 -2.25
CA GLU A 26 -9.43 8.33 -1.17
C GLU A 26 -8.33 7.43 -0.61
N ILE A 27 -7.19 8.05 -0.31
CA ILE A 27 -6.06 7.46 0.40
C ILE A 27 -5.64 8.51 1.44
N ASP A 28 -5.79 8.19 2.71
CA ASP A 28 -5.38 9.04 3.84
C ASP A 28 -4.41 8.24 4.70
N VAL A 29 -3.23 8.79 4.95
CA VAL A 29 -2.25 8.19 5.86
C VAL A 29 -1.92 9.16 6.97
N THR A 30 -2.08 8.71 8.20
CA THR A 30 -1.72 9.47 9.41
C THR A 30 -0.67 8.70 10.19
N ALA A 31 0.27 9.42 10.82
CA ALA A 31 1.33 8.82 11.61
C ALA A 31 1.61 9.63 12.89
N ASP A 32 1.47 8.99 14.05
CA ASP A 32 1.97 9.58 15.30
C ASP A 32 3.46 9.28 15.47
N LEU A 33 4.29 10.19 14.98
CA LEU A 33 5.75 10.07 15.06
C LEU A 33 6.34 10.56 16.38
N SER A 34 5.52 10.99 17.35
CA SER A 34 5.99 11.56 18.62
C SER A 34 6.96 10.63 19.39
N ALA A 35 6.81 9.31 19.20
CA ALA A 35 7.69 8.30 19.78
C ALA A 35 9.09 8.23 19.15
N VAL A 36 9.25 8.70 17.90
CA VAL A 36 10.52 8.59 17.16
C VAL A 36 11.24 9.92 16.92
N GLU A 37 10.61 11.08 17.12
CA GLU A 37 11.19 12.41 16.83
C GLU A 37 12.60 12.67 17.39
N ASN A 38 12.97 11.99 18.48
CA ASN A 38 14.26 12.19 19.16
C ASN A 38 15.44 11.43 18.53
N TYR A 39 15.19 10.56 17.55
CA TYR A 39 16.23 9.75 16.91
C TYR A 39 16.81 10.45 15.67
N PRO A 40 18.11 10.34 15.39
CA PRO A 40 18.71 10.90 14.16
C PRO A 40 18.04 10.38 12.87
N ALA A 41 17.60 9.11 12.89
CA ALA A 41 16.86 8.50 11.79
C ALA A 41 15.45 9.09 11.62
N ALA A 42 14.85 9.72 12.65
CA ALA A 42 13.52 10.32 12.57
C ALA A 42 13.37 11.35 11.45
N LYS A 43 14.47 11.99 11.02
CA LYS A 43 14.46 12.96 9.92
C LYS A 43 13.88 12.40 8.63
N VAL A 44 14.24 11.15 8.26
CA VAL A 44 13.71 10.52 7.05
C VAL A 44 12.28 10.02 7.23
N TRP A 45 11.81 9.86 8.47
CA TRP A 45 10.45 9.46 8.78
C TRP A 45 9.48 10.64 8.86
N THR A 46 9.94 11.89 8.89
CA THR A 46 9.05 13.07 8.94
C THR A 46 8.15 13.22 7.72
N SER A 47 8.49 12.60 6.58
CA SER A 47 7.68 12.55 5.37
C SER A 47 6.89 11.24 5.22
N LEU A 48 6.87 10.38 6.25
CA LEU A 48 6.29 9.03 6.18
C LEU A 48 4.85 9.00 5.67
N GLU A 49 4.00 9.91 6.15
CA GLU A 49 2.60 10.01 5.72
C GLU A 49 2.51 10.22 4.20
N THR A 50 3.14 11.28 3.71
CA THR A 50 3.15 11.65 2.29
C THR A 50 3.82 10.58 1.41
N ASP A 51 4.89 9.96 1.90
CA ASP A 51 5.63 8.95 1.14
C ASP A 51 4.83 7.63 1.04
N LEU A 52 4.10 7.24 2.09
CA LEU A 52 3.18 6.10 2.06
C LEU A 52 1.97 6.37 1.15
N GLU A 53 1.35 7.55 1.23
CA GLU A 53 0.26 7.94 0.32
C GLU A 53 0.71 7.86 -1.14
N THR A 54 1.88 8.43 -1.43
CA THR A 54 2.46 8.45 -2.77
C THR A 54 2.72 7.02 -3.25
N ALA A 55 3.35 6.19 -2.43
CA ALA A 55 3.63 4.81 -2.79
C ALA A 55 2.36 3.99 -3.00
N LEU A 56 1.32 4.16 -2.18
CA LEU A 56 0.01 3.54 -2.37
C LEU A 56 -0.61 3.96 -3.70
N ALA A 57 -0.63 5.26 -3.99
CA ALA A 57 -1.15 5.78 -5.25
C ALA A 57 -0.38 5.22 -6.46
N GLU A 58 0.95 5.06 -6.36
CA GLU A 58 1.78 4.44 -7.40
C GLU A 58 1.46 2.95 -7.62
N LYS A 59 1.20 2.18 -6.55
CA LYS A 59 0.78 0.76 -6.68
C LYS A 59 -0.64 0.61 -7.25
N LEU A 60 -1.47 1.64 -7.05
CA LEU A 60 -2.88 1.68 -7.48
C LEU A 60 -3.09 2.46 -8.78
N VAL A 61 -2.02 2.70 -9.56
CA VAL A 61 -2.13 3.33 -10.88
C VAL A 61 -3.12 2.55 -11.75
N GLY A 62 -4.13 3.26 -12.28
CA GLY A 62 -5.22 2.67 -13.05
C GLY A 62 -6.41 2.17 -12.22
N GLN A 63 -6.32 2.22 -10.88
CA GLN A 63 -7.41 2.00 -9.94
C GLN A 63 -7.82 3.28 -9.21
N ILE A 64 -7.13 4.41 -9.40
CA ILE A 64 -7.57 5.71 -8.85
C ILE A 64 -8.83 6.18 -9.59
N ALA A 65 -9.89 6.44 -8.82
CA ALA A 65 -11.18 6.84 -9.33
C ALA A 65 -11.18 8.30 -9.81
N GLU A 66 -11.99 8.59 -10.83
CA GLU A 66 -12.28 9.96 -11.24
C GLU A 66 -13.11 10.66 -10.15
N ALA A 67 -12.97 11.98 -10.04
CA ALA A 67 -13.70 12.76 -9.05
C ALA A 67 -15.23 12.58 -9.22
N GLY A 68 -15.90 12.16 -8.13
CA GLY A 68 -17.34 11.91 -8.12
C GLY A 68 -17.76 10.54 -8.65
N ALA A 69 -16.82 9.60 -8.83
CA ALA A 69 -17.16 8.19 -9.03
C ALA A 69 -17.93 7.64 -7.82
N GLU A 70 -18.91 6.79 -8.10
CA GLU A 70 -19.66 6.03 -7.10
C GLU A 70 -19.07 4.62 -7.02
N ASP A 71 -19.39 3.90 -5.94
CA ASP A 71 -18.93 2.52 -5.70
C ASP A 71 -17.39 2.37 -5.67
N THR A 72 -16.71 3.30 -5.00
CA THR A 72 -15.27 3.30 -4.79
C THR A 72 -14.90 2.76 -3.41
N ALA A 73 -13.60 2.47 -3.22
CA ALA A 73 -13.00 2.17 -1.94
C ALA A 73 -12.25 3.38 -1.39
N GLU A 74 -12.19 3.48 -0.06
CA GLU A 74 -11.43 4.49 0.68
C GLU A 74 -10.40 3.74 1.54
N ILE A 75 -9.15 4.21 1.53
CA ILE A 75 -8.05 3.59 2.27
C ILE A 75 -7.62 4.56 3.37
N HIS A 76 -7.75 4.12 4.62
CA HIS A 76 -7.27 4.85 5.79
C HIS A 76 -6.16 4.05 6.47
N VAL A 77 -5.00 4.65 6.64
CA VAL A 77 -3.86 4.05 7.33
C VAL A 77 -3.47 4.91 8.51
N GLU A 78 -3.44 4.32 9.70
CA GLU A 78 -2.94 4.95 10.92
C GLU A 78 -1.67 4.23 11.36
N ILE A 79 -0.52 4.92 11.30
CA ILE A 79 0.76 4.37 11.74
C ILE A 79 0.87 4.50 13.25
N ASP A 80 0.74 3.37 13.94
CA ASP A 80 0.85 3.27 15.39
C ASP A 80 2.26 3.45 15.91
N SER A 81 3.24 2.85 15.20
CA SER A 81 4.61 2.81 15.70
C SER A 81 5.65 2.58 14.63
N VAL A 82 6.74 3.31 14.77
CA VAL A 82 8.00 3.05 14.08
C VAL A 82 9.01 2.62 15.14
N ALA A 83 9.28 1.33 15.25
CA ALA A 83 10.31 0.83 16.14
C ALA A 83 11.67 0.92 15.42
N LEU A 84 12.43 1.96 15.74
CA LEU A 84 13.81 2.10 15.31
C LEU A 84 14.68 1.39 16.33
N ALA A 85 15.24 0.25 15.95
CA ALA A 85 16.32 -0.40 16.69
C ALA A 85 17.30 0.66 17.22
N SER A 86 17.49 0.76 18.53
CA SER A 86 18.39 1.79 19.08
C SER A 86 19.81 1.57 18.55
N ASN A 87 20.63 2.63 18.45
CA ASN A 87 22.04 2.51 18.02
C ASN A 87 22.83 1.46 18.82
N PHE A 88 22.40 1.15 20.05
CA PHE A 88 22.99 0.10 20.89
C PHE A 88 22.58 -1.31 20.43
N GLU A 89 21.32 -1.52 20.06
CA GLU A 89 20.83 -2.81 19.57
C GLU A 89 21.28 -3.08 18.13
N GLN A 90 21.40 -2.04 17.30
CA GLN A 90 22.01 -2.12 15.98
C GLN A 90 23.49 -2.53 16.06
N ALA A 91 24.26 -1.94 16.98
CA ALA A 91 25.68 -2.29 17.19
C ALA A 91 25.90 -3.73 17.68
N LEU A 92 24.87 -4.33 18.28
CA LEU A 92 24.87 -5.71 18.74
C LEU A 92 24.23 -6.67 17.72
N GLY A 93 23.69 -6.17 16.60
CA GLY A 93 22.98 -6.98 15.59
C GLY A 93 21.66 -7.58 16.10
N VAL A 94 21.07 -7.00 17.14
CA VAL A 94 19.87 -7.52 17.84
C VAL A 94 18.69 -6.56 17.78
N GLY A 95 18.85 -5.42 17.11
CA GLY A 95 17.79 -4.44 16.97
C GLY A 95 16.81 -4.84 15.89
N GLU A 96 15.59 -5.18 16.30
CA GLU A 96 14.51 -5.49 15.38
C GLU A 96 13.81 -4.19 14.97
N TRP A 97 13.95 -3.83 13.69
CA TRP A 97 13.20 -2.72 13.11
C TRP A 97 11.81 -3.20 12.69
N VAL A 98 10.78 -2.41 13.03
CA VAL A 98 9.38 -2.70 12.68
C VAL A 98 8.62 -1.40 12.38
N LEU A 99 7.81 -1.41 11.33
CA LEU A 99 6.74 -0.45 11.09
C LEU A 99 5.40 -1.16 11.32
N LYS A 100 4.60 -0.62 12.24
CA LYS A 100 3.24 -1.11 12.49
C LYS A 100 2.24 0.02 12.25
N GLY A 101 1.16 -0.31 11.56
CA GLY A 101 -0.02 0.54 11.49
C GLY A 101 -1.30 -0.27 11.38
N ASP A 102 -2.41 0.38 11.72
CA ASP A 102 -3.76 -0.08 11.49
C ASP A 102 -4.20 0.35 10.09
N VAL A 103 -4.75 -0.60 9.32
CA VAL A 103 -5.27 -0.37 7.98
C VAL A 103 -6.77 -0.60 8.00
N ASP A 104 -7.51 0.40 7.56
CA ASP A 104 -8.96 0.36 7.33
C ASP A 104 -9.21 0.61 5.83
N ILE A 105 -9.97 -0.28 5.20
CA ILE A 105 -10.34 -0.19 3.79
C ILE A 105 -11.86 -0.29 3.74
N ASP A 106 -12.50 0.86 3.57
CA ASP A 106 -13.92 0.98 3.34
C ASP A 106 -14.19 0.65 1.86
N MET A 107 -14.97 -0.39 1.60
CA MET A 107 -15.29 -0.83 0.26
C MET A 107 -16.66 -0.30 -0.15
N ALA A 108 -16.90 -0.18 -1.45
CA ALA A 108 -18.22 0.16 -2.01
C ALA A 108 -19.38 -0.67 -1.42
N ASP A 109 -19.09 -1.93 -1.10
CA ASP A 109 -19.96 -2.82 -0.34
C ASP A 109 -19.43 -2.98 1.08
N ALA A 110 -20.09 -2.34 2.04
CA ALA A 110 -19.70 -2.34 3.45
C ALA A 110 -19.57 -3.75 4.08
N SER A 111 -20.17 -4.79 3.47
CA SER A 111 -19.96 -6.16 3.92
C SER A 111 -18.57 -6.72 3.60
N LYS A 112 -17.79 -5.99 2.79
CA LYS A 112 -16.44 -6.31 2.36
C LYS A 112 -15.38 -5.39 2.96
N ASP A 113 -15.76 -4.49 3.86
CA ASP A 113 -14.82 -3.63 4.57
C ASP A 113 -13.76 -4.49 5.26
N MET A 114 -12.53 -3.99 5.23
CA MET A 114 -11.37 -4.70 5.78
C MET A 114 -10.68 -3.82 6.80
N ARG A 115 -10.53 -4.35 8.02
CA ARG A 115 -9.72 -3.73 9.05
C ARG A 115 -8.70 -4.72 9.57
N TYR A 116 -7.42 -4.35 9.57
CA TYR A 116 -6.34 -5.20 10.04
C TYR A 116 -5.09 -4.44 10.44
N ASP A 117 -4.38 -4.94 11.44
CA ASP A 117 -3.03 -4.50 11.78
C ASP A 117 -2.05 -5.00 10.71
N LEU A 118 -1.26 -4.10 10.13
CA LEU A 118 -0.14 -4.43 9.25
C LEU A 118 1.17 -4.20 9.99
N THR A 119 2.04 -5.21 9.97
CA THR A 119 3.38 -5.13 10.54
C THR A 119 4.39 -5.49 9.45
N VAL A 120 5.29 -4.55 9.16
CA VAL A 120 6.43 -4.75 8.27
C VAL A 120 7.69 -4.84 9.13
N SER A 121 8.44 -5.92 8.98
CA SER A 121 9.73 -6.11 9.67
C SER A 121 10.89 -6.21 8.67
N ALA A 122 12.12 -6.00 9.16
CA ALA A 122 13.32 -6.02 8.32
C ALA A 122 13.50 -7.33 7.53
N ASP A 123 13.06 -8.47 8.09
CA ASP A 123 13.15 -9.78 7.45
C ASP A 123 12.31 -9.90 6.17
N GLN A 124 11.25 -9.08 6.05
CA GLN A 124 10.35 -9.08 4.90
C GLN A 124 10.88 -8.21 3.75
N LEU A 125 11.84 -7.30 4.01
CA LEU A 125 12.30 -6.30 3.06
C LEU A 125 13.20 -6.87 1.96
N ASN A 126 13.76 -8.07 2.14
CA ASN A 126 14.62 -8.68 1.13
C ASN A 126 13.93 -8.83 -0.24
N ALA A 127 12.61 -9.04 -0.26
CA ALA A 127 11.83 -9.11 -1.49
C ALA A 127 11.67 -7.77 -2.22
N TYR A 128 11.94 -6.66 -1.52
CA TYR A 128 11.79 -5.29 -2.01
C TYR A 128 13.13 -4.62 -2.33
N TYR A 129 14.25 -5.28 -2.02
CA TYR A 129 15.56 -4.80 -2.45
C TYR A 129 15.79 -5.06 -3.95
N PRO A 130 16.51 -4.16 -4.65
CA PRO A 130 16.93 -4.38 -6.02
C PRO A 130 17.74 -5.68 -6.16
N GLU A 131 17.60 -6.35 -7.31
CA GLU A 131 18.36 -7.58 -7.59
C GLU A 131 19.86 -7.37 -7.41
N GLY A 132 20.51 -8.30 -6.69
CA GLY A 132 21.94 -8.26 -6.40
C GLY A 132 22.33 -7.44 -5.17
N THR A 133 21.37 -6.85 -4.44
CA THR A 133 21.61 -6.24 -3.13
C THR A 133 21.94 -7.32 -2.11
N ASP A 134 22.98 -7.10 -1.29
CA ASP A 134 23.26 -7.92 -0.10
C ASP A 134 22.46 -7.37 1.10
N PRO A 135 21.44 -8.09 1.60
CA PRO A 135 20.62 -7.61 2.72
C PRO A 135 21.42 -7.36 3.99
N ALA A 136 22.53 -8.07 4.19
CA ALA A 136 23.38 -7.89 5.36
C ALA A 136 24.20 -6.59 5.33
N ALA A 137 24.31 -5.95 4.16
CA ALA A 137 25.00 -4.68 3.98
C ALA A 137 24.06 -3.46 4.03
N VAL A 138 22.73 -3.69 4.09
CA VAL A 138 21.74 -2.61 4.14
C VAL A 138 21.59 -2.12 5.58
N THR A 139 21.85 -0.83 5.79
CA THR A 139 21.69 -0.19 7.09
C THR A 139 20.32 0.47 7.20
N VAL A 140 19.76 0.53 8.42
CA VAL A 140 18.41 1.06 8.66
C VAL A 140 18.28 2.56 8.42
N ASP A 141 19.41 3.28 8.36
CA ASP A 141 19.50 4.70 8.04
C ASP A 141 19.69 4.97 6.54
N SER A 142 19.75 3.93 5.72
CA SER A 142 19.88 4.08 4.27
C SER A 142 18.55 4.37 3.60
N ASP A 143 18.57 5.21 2.56
CA ASP A 143 17.40 5.46 1.70
C ASP A 143 16.87 4.15 1.08
N LEU A 144 17.77 3.18 0.85
CA LEU A 144 17.40 1.87 0.32
C LEU A 144 16.50 1.10 1.30
N PHE A 145 16.85 1.08 2.58
CA PHE A 145 16.04 0.46 3.62
C PHE A 145 14.69 1.17 3.73
N TYR A 146 14.71 2.50 3.81
CA TYR A 146 13.51 3.32 3.91
C TYR A 146 12.54 3.05 2.74
N ASN A 147 13.02 3.13 1.50
CA ASN A 147 12.19 2.88 0.32
C ASN A 147 11.62 1.47 0.29
N ALA A 148 12.42 0.46 0.68
CA ALA A 148 11.95 -0.91 0.76
C ALA A 148 10.82 -1.08 1.78
N VAL A 149 10.87 -0.36 2.90
CA VAL A 149 9.80 -0.32 3.91
C VAL A 149 8.52 0.27 3.33
N ILE A 150 8.62 1.44 2.72
CA ILE A 150 7.48 2.15 2.12
C ILE A 150 6.82 1.26 1.05
N ASP A 151 7.64 0.69 0.17
CA ASP A 151 7.18 -0.23 -0.87
C ASP A 151 6.52 -1.49 -0.31
N ALA A 152 7.10 -2.07 0.76
CA ALA A 152 6.55 -3.25 1.40
C ALA A 152 5.20 -2.97 2.05
N PHE A 153 5.07 -1.86 2.77
CA PHE A 153 3.82 -1.48 3.41
C PHE A 153 2.75 -1.20 2.35
N ALA A 154 3.04 -0.32 1.39
CA ALA A 154 2.11 0.04 0.33
C ALA A 154 1.70 -1.17 -0.53
N GLY A 155 2.65 -2.05 -0.85
CA GLY A 155 2.38 -3.29 -1.59
C GLY A 155 1.43 -4.24 -0.86
N ASN A 156 1.58 -4.40 0.45
CA ASN A 156 0.69 -5.24 1.26
C ASN A 156 -0.74 -4.69 1.27
N VAL A 157 -0.92 -3.38 1.39
CA VAL A 157 -2.25 -2.73 1.37
C VAL A 157 -2.85 -2.82 -0.03
N ALA A 158 -2.13 -2.40 -1.07
CA ALA A 158 -2.62 -2.42 -2.45
C ALA A 158 -3.02 -3.84 -2.92
N SER A 159 -2.33 -4.88 -2.42
CA SER A 159 -2.67 -6.28 -2.73
C SER A 159 -4.07 -6.71 -2.28
N LYS A 160 -4.71 -5.96 -1.38
CA LYS A 160 -6.09 -6.25 -0.94
C LYS A 160 -7.15 -5.77 -1.93
N LEU A 161 -6.76 -4.92 -2.88
CA LEU A 161 -7.65 -4.27 -3.84
C LEU A 161 -7.52 -4.85 -5.26
N GLN A 162 -6.60 -5.79 -5.47
CA GLN A 162 -6.26 -6.43 -6.75
C GLN A 162 -6.73 -7.88 -6.79
#